data_AF-A0A453G5Y2-F1
#
_entry.id   AF-A0A453G5Y2-F1
#
_cell.length_a   1.000
_cell.length_b   1.000
_cell.length_c   1.000
_cell.angle_alpha   90.00
_cell.angle_beta   90.00
_cell.angle_gamma   90.00
#
_symmetry.space_group_name_H-M   'P 1'
#
loop_
_entity.id
_entity.type
_entity.pdbx_description
1 polymer ?
#
loop_
_entity_poly.entity_id
_entity_poly.type
_entity_poly.pdbx_seq_one_letter_code
_entity_poly.pdbx_strand_id
1 'polypeptide(L)'
;MIEYPLDGVCFDGAGDTGRQLPGSAMHGYTRLVVWLLLLSSSSPCFGHVTSDSDVQCLKDLKQSVIDPNGVLEASWSFSNNGIDGYICRFTGVECWHPDQNRVLGLRLGNLGLEGLFPPGLHLCSFMTALDMSGNNFSGPLPEHIFEQMGYMTYLDLSNNSFSGVIPAGIGNMTYLSTLALQHNQFAGGIPAQLGNTSQLISFNVADNSLSGPVLDSLQRFPATNFTANPGLCGPPLDKRCKKRFRVRIHVRLVRTREMFVRIQKLLHRINDASIIGALAGFIFGFMVAFYFPHKFLFCGRL
;
A
#
# COMPACT_ATOMS: atom_id res chain seq x y z
N MET A 1 -20.96 -14.48 -36.93
CA MET A 1 -21.59 -13.31 -37.55
C MET A 1 -22.95 -13.16 -36.89
N ILE A 2 -23.01 -12.40 -35.80
CA ILE A 2 -24.24 -12.01 -35.12
C ILE A 2 -24.05 -10.53 -34.80
N GLU A 3 -24.63 -9.68 -35.62
CA GLU A 3 -24.79 -8.24 -35.38
C GLU A 3 -25.94 -8.04 -34.39
N TYR A 4 -25.76 -7.16 -33.42
CA TYR A 4 -26.87 -6.53 -32.71
C TYR A 4 -26.91 -5.04 -33.08
N PRO A 5 -28.09 -4.49 -33.42
CA PRO A 5 -28.23 -3.10 -33.84
C PRO A 5 -28.26 -2.16 -32.64
N LEU A 6 -27.64 -0.98 -32.85
CA LEU A 6 -27.80 0.21 -32.05
C LEU A 6 -29.09 0.91 -32.46
N ASP A 7 -30.06 1.03 -31.55
CA ASP A 7 -31.14 2.00 -31.69
C ASP A 7 -31.17 2.91 -30.47
N GLY A 8 -30.84 4.18 -30.72
CA GLY A 8 -31.09 5.28 -29.80
C GLY A 8 -32.54 5.75 -29.92
N VAL A 9 -33.16 6.02 -28.77
CA VAL A 9 -34.44 6.72 -28.71
C VAL A 9 -34.33 7.81 -27.64
N CYS A 10 -34.25 9.07 -28.08
CA CYS A 10 -34.53 10.23 -27.26
C CYS A 10 -36.05 10.43 -27.22
N PHE A 11 -36.64 10.56 -26.02
CA PHE A 11 -38.04 10.93 -25.84
C PHE A 11 -38.19 12.44 -25.68
N ASP A 12 -39.04 13.04 -26.54
CA ASP A 12 -39.54 14.41 -26.46
C ASP A 12 -40.49 14.60 -25.27
N GLY A 13 -40.41 15.77 -24.63
CA GLY A 13 -41.32 16.21 -23.58
C GLY A 13 -42.54 16.96 -24.12
N ALA A 14 -43.69 16.77 -23.48
CA ALA A 14 -44.89 17.57 -23.70
C ALA A 14 -45.50 18.03 -22.36
N GLY A 15 -45.62 19.37 -22.24
CA GLY A 15 -46.72 20.12 -21.65
C GLY A 15 -47.05 19.98 -20.16
N ASP A 16 -46.92 21.08 -19.40
CA ASP A 16 -48.07 21.54 -18.62
C ASP A 16 -48.04 23.06 -18.34
N THR A 17 -49.23 23.55 -18.01
CA THR A 17 -49.82 24.87 -18.15
C THR A 17 -49.65 25.77 -16.92
N GLY A 18 -49.84 27.09 -17.13
CA GLY A 18 -49.40 28.14 -16.20
C GLY A 18 -50.28 28.45 -14.99
N ARG A 19 -49.73 29.32 -14.13
CA ARG A 19 -50.45 30.24 -13.23
C ARG A 19 -49.58 31.47 -12.92
N GLN A 20 -50.14 32.66 -13.20
CA GLN A 20 -49.61 33.97 -12.81
C GLN A 20 -49.96 34.30 -11.35
N LEU A 21 -49.12 35.09 -10.67
CA LEU A 21 -49.43 36.35 -9.96
C LEU A 21 -48.15 36.92 -9.27
N PRO A 22 -48.10 38.20 -8.84
CA PRO A 22 -47.10 39.17 -9.29
C PRO A 22 -46.17 39.69 -8.18
N GLY A 23 -45.12 40.42 -8.55
CA GLY A 23 -44.39 41.27 -7.60
C GLY A 23 -42.93 41.52 -7.97
N SER A 24 -42.70 42.65 -8.62
CA SER A 24 -41.60 43.60 -8.43
C SER A 24 -40.22 43.12 -7.92
N ALA A 25 -39.20 43.59 -8.65
CA ALA A 25 -37.81 43.83 -8.24
C ALA A 25 -36.84 42.63 -8.24
N MET A 26 -36.09 42.48 -9.35
CA MET A 26 -34.61 42.46 -9.32
C MET A 26 -34.05 42.37 -10.75
N HIS A 27 -33.81 43.54 -11.35
CA HIS A 27 -32.91 43.68 -12.50
C HIS A 27 -31.47 43.44 -12.04
N GLY A 28 -30.99 42.19 -12.07
CA GLY A 28 -29.61 41.90 -11.66
C GLY A 28 -29.11 40.46 -11.68
N TYR A 29 -29.93 39.45 -12.00
CA TYR A 29 -29.49 38.04 -11.91
C TYR A 29 -29.74 37.18 -13.15
N THR A 30 -30.46 37.69 -14.17
CA THR A 30 -30.79 36.92 -15.37
C THR A 30 -29.61 36.66 -16.31
N ARG A 31 -28.51 37.42 -16.20
CA ARG A 31 -27.28 37.13 -16.96
C ARG A 31 -26.35 36.11 -16.29
N LEU A 32 -26.45 35.90 -14.98
CA LEU A 32 -25.57 34.96 -14.27
C LEU A 32 -26.07 33.52 -14.38
N VAL A 33 -27.39 33.31 -14.37
CA VAL A 33 -28.00 31.96 -14.40
C VAL A 33 -27.89 31.32 -15.80
N VAL A 34 -27.95 32.11 -16.87
CA VAL A 34 -27.75 31.63 -18.24
C VAL A 34 -26.30 31.18 -18.48
N TRP A 35 -25.33 31.82 -17.83
CA TRP A 35 -23.92 31.39 -17.86
C TRP A 35 -23.65 30.14 -17.01
N LEU A 36 -24.41 29.92 -15.93
CA LEU A 36 -24.29 28.72 -15.08
C LEU A 36 -24.96 27.48 -15.69
N LEU A 37 -26.00 27.64 -16.52
CA LEU A 37 -26.68 26.52 -17.22
C LEU A 37 -26.02 26.13 -18.55
N LEU A 38 -25.16 26.98 -19.12
CA LEU A 38 -24.32 26.65 -20.29
C LEU A 38 -22.97 26.02 -19.91
N LEU A 39 -22.63 25.97 -18.61
CA LEU A 39 -21.45 25.26 -18.10
C LEU A 39 -21.75 23.84 -17.61
N SER A 40 -23.02 23.40 -17.62
CA SER A 40 -23.44 22.05 -17.18
C SER A 40 -23.89 21.14 -18.31
N SER A 41 -23.78 21.57 -19.57
CA SER A 41 -24.12 20.77 -20.76
C SER A 41 -22.94 20.64 -21.73
N SER A 42 -21.82 20.21 -21.18
CA SER A 42 -20.87 19.38 -21.93
C SER A 42 -20.40 18.28 -21.01
N SER A 43 -21.19 17.21 -20.91
CA SER A 43 -20.59 15.91 -20.71
C SER A 43 -20.06 15.51 -22.09
N PRO A 44 -18.77 15.68 -22.39
CA PRO A 44 -18.23 14.81 -23.39
C PRO A 44 -18.31 13.39 -22.81
N CYS A 45 -19.03 12.51 -23.47
CA CYS A 45 -18.68 11.10 -23.43
C CYS A 45 -17.29 10.97 -24.05
N PHE A 46 -16.24 11.29 -23.31
CA PHE A 46 -14.86 10.98 -23.68
C PHE A 46 -14.36 9.91 -22.71
N GLY A 47 -14.34 8.67 -23.18
CA GLY A 47 -13.59 7.57 -22.55
C GLY A 47 -12.06 7.73 -22.66
N HIS A 48 -11.54 8.96 -22.63
CA HIS A 48 -10.15 9.29 -23.00
C HIS A 48 -9.25 9.64 -21.80
N VAL A 49 -9.79 9.72 -20.58
CA VAL A 49 -8.98 10.13 -19.40
C VAL A 49 -8.14 8.97 -18.83
N THR A 50 -8.46 7.71 -19.16
CA THR A 50 -7.74 6.53 -18.63
C THR A 50 -6.61 6.01 -19.52
N SER A 51 -6.61 6.33 -20.82
CA SER A 51 -5.52 5.92 -21.72
C SER A 51 -4.19 6.59 -21.36
N ASP A 52 -4.25 7.84 -20.90
CA ASP A 52 -3.05 8.63 -20.65
C ASP A 52 -2.30 8.14 -19.40
N SER A 53 -3.01 7.62 -18.39
CA SER A 53 -2.38 7.07 -17.18
C SER A 53 -1.61 5.80 -17.46
N ASP A 54 -2.18 4.89 -18.27
CA ASP A 54 -1.55 3.62 -18.62
C ASP A 54 -0.36 3.82 -19.55
N VAL A 55 -0.47 4.75 -20.52
CA VAL A 55 0.68 5.15 -21.33
C VAL A 55 1.80 5.73 -20.45
N GLN A 56 1.47 6.56 -19.46
CA GLN A 56 2.47 7.11 -18.54
C GLN A 56 3.07 6.04 -17.62
N CYS A 57 2.25 5.09 -17.13
CA CYS A 57 2.69 3.93 -16.37
C CYS A 57 3.81 3.17 -17.11
N LEU A 58 3.60 2.87 -18.40
CA LEU A 58 4.57 2.13 -19.20
C LEU A 58 5.81 2.97 -19.54
N LYS A 59 5.68 4.29 -19.72
CA LYS A 59 6.84 5.19 -19.88
C LYS A 59 7.71 5.21 -18.63
N ASP A 60 7.09 5.39 -17.46
CA ASP A 60 7.80 5.43 -16.18
C ASP A 60 8.45 4.09 -15.87
N LEU A 61 7.77 2.98 -16.18
CA LEU A 61 8.34 1.63 -16.08
C LEU A 61 9.58 1.51 -16.96
N LYS A 62 9.47 1.82 -18.27
CA LYS A 62 10.59 1.74 -19.20
C LYS A 62 11.77 2.61 -18.75
N GLN A 63 11.51 3.79 -18.19
CA GLN A 63 12.55 4.70 -17.73
C GLN A 63 13.24 4.24 -16.42
N SER A 64 12.53 3.50 -15.57
CA SER A 64 13.05 3.08 -14.26
C SER A 64 13.70 1.69 -14.24
N VAL A 65 13.37 0.84 -15.22
CA VAL A 65 13.94 -0.50 -15.37
C VAL A 65 15.28 -0.45 -16.11
N ILE A 66 16.24 -1.25 -15.67
CA ILE A 66 17.47 -1.48 -16.40
C ILE A 66 17.22 -2.67 -17.35
N ASP A 67 17.33 -2.43 -18.66
CA ASP A 67 17.07 -3.42 -19.71
C ASP A 67 18.35 -3.73 -20.51
N PRO A 68 19.24 -4.59 -19.97
CA PRO A 68 20.55 -4.85 -20.58
C PRO A 68 20.44 -5.56 -21.94
N ASN A 69 19.33 -6.27 -22.17
CA ASN A 69 19.08 -7.02 -23.40
C ASN A 69 18.30 -6.20 -24.45
N GLY A 70 17.86 -4.98 -24.10
CA GLY A 70 17.09 -4.12 -24.99
C GLY A 70 15.72 -4.67 -25.38
N VAL A 71 15.12 -5.57 -24.58
CA VAL A 71 13.85 -6.24 -24.90
C VAL A 71 12.70 -5.24 -24.88
N LEU A 72 12.64 -4.37 -23.87
CA LEU A 72 11.64 -3.31 -23.78
C LEU A 72 11.98 -2.21 -24.79
N GLU A 73 13.25 -1.86 -24.95
CA GLU A 73 13.66 -0.82 -25.91
C GLU A 73 13.25 -1.16 -27.35
N ALA A 74 13.44 -2.43 -27.76
CA ALA A 74 13.11 -2.89 -29.10
C ALA A 74 11.61 -2.91 -29.41
N SER A 75 10.76 -3.03 -28.39
CA SER A 75 9.30 -3.22 -28.57
C SER A 75 8.48 -1.98 -28.18
N TRP A 76 8.84 -1.33 -27.06
CA TRP A 76 8.05 -0.27 -26.46
C TRP A 76 8.42 1.08 -27.08
N SER A 77 7.71 1.43 -28.15
CA SER A 77 7.86 2.71 -28.84
C SER A 77 6.66 3.61 -28.62
N PHE A 78 6.89 4.77 -28.00
CA PHE A 78 5.85 5.74 -27.65
C PHE A 78 5.63 6.84 -28.71
N SER A 79 6.15 6.66 -29.93
CA SER A 79 5.98 7.62 -31.02
C SER A 79 4.56 7.67 -31.60
N ASN A 80 3.78 6.60 -31.43
CA ASN A 80 2.44 6.45 -31.99
C ASN A 80 1.32 6.72 -30.95
N ASN A 81 1.54 7.66 -30.05
CA ASN A 81 0.63 7.93 -28.92
C ASN A 81 -0.79 8.41 -29.31
N GLY A 82 -1.03 8.73 -30.59
CA GLY A 82 -2.36 9.08 -31.11
C GLY A 82 -3.15 7.91 -31.71
N ILE A 83 -2.64 6.67 -31.67
CA ILE A 83 -3.34 5.48 -32.15
C ILE A 83 -3.92 4.73 -30.95
N ASP A 84 -5.21 4.45 -30.94
CA ASP A 84 -5.82 3.66 -29.88
C ASP A 84 -5.27 2.23 -29.83
N GLY A 85 -5.00 1.74 -28.62
CA GLY A 85 -4.52 0.38 -28.39
C GLY A 85 -3.08 0.09 -28.82
N TYR A 86 -2.30 1.10 -29.23
CA TYR A 86 -0.92 0.88 -29.70
C TYR A 86 -0.01 0.26 -28.63
N ILE A 87 -0.22 0.57 -27.34
CA ILE A 87 0.56 -0.02 -26.25
C ILE A 87 0.25 -1.51 -26.07
N CYS A 88 -0.89 -1.99 -26.57
CA CYS A 88 -1.29 -3.40 -26.49
C CYS A 88 -0.47 -4.30 -27.42
N ARG A 89 0.35 -3.71 -28.30
CA ARG A 89 1.29 -4.42 -29.17
C ARG A 89 2.67 -4.57 -28.54
N PHE A 90 2.89 -3.94 -27.39
CA PHE A 90 4.15 -4.01 -26.70
C PHE A 90 4.36 -5.41 -26.11
N THR A 91 5.60 -5.87 -26.16
CA THR A 91 5.99 -7.16 -25.57
C THR A 91 5.59 -7.16 -24.10
N GLY A 92 4.82 -8.18 -23.73
CA GLY A 92 4.37 -8.39 -22.37
C GLY A 92 3.20 -7.52 -21.91
N VAL A 93 2.59 -6.69 -22.77
CA VAL A 93 1.41 -5.89 -22.40
C VAL A 93 0.13 -6.61 -22.81
N GLU A 94 -0.73 -6.90 -21.84
CA GLU A 94 -2.09 -7.42 -22.05
C GLU A 94 -3.08 -6.28 -21.80
N CYS A 95 -3.96 -6.00 -22.76
CA CYS A 95 -4.99 -4.96 -22.65
C CYS A 95 -6.38 -5.53 -22.41
N TRP A 96 -7.26 -4.73 -21.80
CA TRP A 96 -8.67 -5.07 -21.63
C TRP A 96 -9.38 -5.23 -22.98
N HIS A 97 -9.04 -4.38 -23.95
CA HIS A 97 -9.54 -4.40 -25.32
C HIS A 97 -8.39 -4.01 -26.27
N PRO A 98 -8.27 -4.64 -27.47
CA PRO A 98 -7.16 -4.35 -28.40
C PRO A 98 -7.12 -2.90 -28.90
N ASP A 99 -8.27 -2.22 -28.90
CA ASP A 99 -8.41 -0.82 -29.37
C ASP A 99 -8.49 0.18 -28.21
N GLN A 100 -7.97 -0.15 -27.02
CA GLN A 100 -7.94 0.77 -25.88
C GLN A 100 -6.58 0.67 -25.20
N ASN A 101 -5.96 1.82 -24.93
CA ASN A 101 -4.71 1.90 -24.17
C ASN A 101 -4.96 1.66 -22.67
N ARG A 102 -5.50 0.49 -22.32
CA ARG A 102 -5.86 0.12 -20.94
C ARG A 102 -5.24 -1.22 -20.60
N VAL A 103 -4.23 -1.18 -19.73
CA VAL A 103 -3.49 -2.36 -19.30
C VAL A 103 -4.35 -3.19 -18.37
N LEU A 104 -4.57 -4.44 -18.76
CA LEU A 104 -5.18 -5.48 -17.94
C LEU A 104 -4.10 -6.28 -17.20
N GLY A 105 -2.96 -6.53 -17.85
CA GLY A 105 -1.89 -7.33 -17.28
C GLY A 105 -0.52 -7.02 -17.88
N LEU A 106 0.53 -7.31 -17.12
CA LEU A 106 1.92 -7.23 -17.55
C LEU A 106 2.62 -8.57 -17.37
N ARG A 107 3.19 -9.10 -18.46
CA ARG A 107 3.96 -10.34 -18.56
C ARG A 107 5.41 -10.02 -18.89
N LEU A 108 6.17 -9.67 -17.87
CA LEU A 108 7.58 -9.25 -17.96
C LEU A 108 8.53 -10.29 -17.36
N GLY A 109 8.09 -11.55 -17.26
CA GLY A 109 8.90 -12.62 -16.70
C GLY A 109 10.02 -13.10 -17.63
N ASN A 110 11.16 -13.48 -17.07
CA ASN A 110 12.31 -14.06 -17.77
C ASN A 110 12.90 -13.18 -18.89
N LEU A 111 12.88 -11.86 -18.70
CA LEU A 111 13.39 -10.90 -19.69
C LEU A 111 14.82 -10.42 -19.39
N GLY A 112 15.38 -10.81 -18.24
CA GLY A 112 16.70 -10.37 -17.78
C GLY A 112 16.73 -8.90 -17.35
N LEU A 113 15.58 -8.37 -16.91
CA LEU A 113 15.45 -6.99 -16.43
C LEU A 113 16.10 -6.84 -15.06
N GLU A 114 16.65 -5.66 -14.79
CA GLU A 114 17.30 -5.35 -13.51
C GLU A 114 16.79 -4.04 -12.91
N GLY A 115 17.31 -3.72 -11.73
CA GLY A 115 17.01 -2.47 -11.01
C GLY A 115 16.09 -2.69 -9.81
N LEU A 116 15.37 -1.65 -9.43
CA LEU A 116 14.41 -1.68 -8.33
C LEU A 116 13.00 -1.96 -8.84
N PHE A 117 12.05 -2.18 -7.93
CA PHE A 117 10.64 -2.26 -8.29
C PHE A 117 10.18 -0.95 -8.98
N PRO A 118 9.60 -1.01 -10.19
CA PRO A 118 9.27 0.19 -10.97
C PRO A 118 8.18 1.04 -10.28
N PRO A 119 8.47 2.29 -9.89
CA PRO A 119 7.52 3.08 -9.14
C PRO A 119 6.28 3.46 -9.95
N GLY A 120 6.39 3.60 -11.28
CA GLY A 120 5.29 3.98 -12.17
C GLY A 120 4.15 2.98 -12.27
N LEU A 121 4.32 1.74 -11.78
CA LEU A 121 3.30 0.68 -11.86
C LEU A 121 1.98 1.04 -11.17
N HIS A 122 1.99 1.93 -10.18
CA HIS A 122 0.77 2.40 -9.53
C HIS A 122 -0.17 3.17 -10.48
N LEU A 123 0.34 3.71 -11.59
CA LEU A 123 -0.45 4.43 -12.59
C LEU A 123 -1.30 3.49 -13.45
N CYS A 124 -0.91 2.22 -13.58
CA CYS A 124 -1.69 1.16 -14.22
C CYS A 124 -2.84 0.68 -13.30
N SER A 125 -3.74 1.61 -12.95
CA SER A 125 -4.69 1.47 -11.84
C SER A 125 -5.71 0.32 -11.97
N PHE A 126 -5.95 -0.18 -13.19
CA PHE A 126 -6.89 -1.28 -13.46
C PHE A 126 -6.21 -2.63 -13.71
N MET A 127 -4.88 -2.69 -13.57
CA MET A 127 -4.15 -3.93 -13.79
C MET A 127 -4.57 -5.01 -12.78
N THR A 128 -4.75 -6.22 -13.30
CA THR A 128 -5.20 -7.39 -12.55
C THR A 128 -4.14 -8.49 -12.47
N ALA A 129 -3.14 -8.45 -13.35
CA ALA A 129 -2.07 -9.44 -13.40
C ALA A 129 -0.71 -8.78 -13.59
N LEU A 130 0.25 -9.12 -12.73
CA LEU A 130 1.64 -8.69 -12.84
C LEU A 130 2.55 -9.91 -12.68
N ASP A 131 3.30 -10.22 -13.72
CA ASP A 131 4.36 -11.21 -13.73
C ASP A 131 5.69 -10.50 -14.03
N MET A 132 6.56 -10.44 -13.04
CA MET A 132 7.94 -9.96 -13.17
C MET A 132 8.93 -11.05 -12.75
N SER A 133 8.50 -12.32 -12.81
CA SER A 133 9.27 -13.46 -12.30
C SER A 133 10.53 -13.73 -13.12
N GLY A 134 11.56 -14.31 -12.51
CA GLY A 134 12.77 -14.74 -13.24
C GLY A 134 13.58 -13.58 -13.84
N ASN A 135 13.68 -12.47 -13.11
CA ASN A 135 14.49 -11.32 -13.47
C ASN A 135 15.56 -11.06 -12.40
N ASN A 136 16.28 -9.96 -12.52
CA ASN A 136 17.33 -9.54 -11.60
C ASN A 136 16.92 -8.28 -10.81
N PHE A 137 15.62 -8.12 -10.52
CA PHE A 137 15.15 -7.01 -9.69
C PHE A 137 15.62 -7.16 -8.25
N SER A 138 15.87 -6.04 -7.58
CA SER A 138 16.47 -5.99 -6.24
C SER A 138 15.86 -4.91 -5.35
N GLY A 139 16.34 -4.86 -4.10
CA GLY A 139 15.89 -3.88 -3.11
C GLY A 139 14.52 -4.20 -2.51
N PRO A 140 14.01 -3.31 -1.64
CA PRO A 140 12.74 -3.51 -0.96
C PRO A 140 11.54 -3.24 -1.87
N LEU A 141 10.45 -3.95 -1.61
CA LEU A 141 9.16 -3.64 -2.24
C LEU A 141 8.53 -2.38 -1.63
N PRO A 142 8.01 -1.45 -2.45
CA PRO A 142 7.47 -0.16 -1.99
C PRO A 142 6.03 -0.27 -1.45
N GLU A 143 5.86 -0.20 -0.12
CA GLU A 143 4.56 -0.32 0.57
C GLU A 143 3.42 0.45 -0.09
N HIS A 144 3.63 1.75 -0.33
CA HIS A 144 2.61 2.66 -0.85
C HIS A 144 2.09 2.27 -2.25
N ILE A 145 2.90 1.61 -3.07
CA ILE A 145 2.46 1.21 -4.42
C ILE A 145 1.49 0.04 -4.34
N PHE A 146 1.75 -0.94 -3.47
CA PHE A 146 0.86 -2.09 -3.30
C PHE A 146 -0.49 -1.70 -2.70
N GLU A 147 -0.57 -0.62 -1.92
CA GLU A 147 -1.84 -0.07 -1.42
C GLU A 147 -2.75 0.48 -2.54
N GLN A 148 -2.17 0.86 -3.69
CA GLN A 148 -2.91 1.45 -4.81
C GLN A 148 -3.35 0.42 -5.86
N MET A 149 -2.84 -0.81 -5.80
CA MET A 149 -3.09 -1.88 -6.79
C MET A 149 -4.27 -2.79 -6.39
N GLY A 150 -5.44 -2.20 -6.16
CA GLY A 150 -6.59 -2.89 -5.53
C GLY A 150 -7.27 -3.99 -6.36
N TYR A 151 -7.06 -4.04 -7.68
CA TYR A 151 -7.72 -5.02 -8.58
C TYR A 151 -6.86 -6.25 -8.88
N MET A 152 -5.71 -6.38 -8.22
CA MET A 152 -4.78 -7.48 -8.47
C MET A 152 -5.38 -8.85 -8.12
N THR A 153 -5.25 -9.78 -9.06
CA THR A 153 -5.67 -11.19 -8.96
C THR A 153 -4.48 -12.15 -9.05
N TYR A 154 -3.41 -11.75 -9.74
CA TYR A 154 -2.19 -12.53 -9.95
C TYR A 154 -0.96 -11.65 -9.75
N LEU A 155 -0.13 -11.97 -8.76
CA LEU A 155 1.14 -11.30 -8.51
C LEU A 155 2.27 -12.34 -8.43
N ASP A 156 3.17 -12.30 -9.40
CA ASP A 156 4.36 -13.15 -9.42
C ASP A 156 5.63 -12.30 -9.49
N LEU A 157 6.35 -12.30 -8.38
CA LEU A 157 7.65 -11.64 -8.21
C LEU A 157 8.75 -12.66 -7.90
N SER A 158 8.48 -13.95 -8.14
CA SER A 158 9.39 -15.04 -7.81
C SER A 158 10.68 -14.99 -8.62
N ASN A 159 11.72 -15.69 -8.16
CA ASN A 159 13.01 -15.80 -8.85
C ASN A 159 13.61 -14.42 -9.17
N ASN A 160 13.79 -13.59 -8.14
CA ASN A 160 14.42 -12.27 -8.22
C ASN A 160 15.37 -12.10 -7.02
N SER A 161 15.90 -10.89 -6.82
CA SER A 161 16.74 -10.51 -5.68
C SER A 161 16.05 -9.48 -4.77
N PHE A 162 14.71 -9.46 -4.71
CA PHE A 162 13.98 -8.55 -3.82
C PHE A 162 14.31 -8.84 -2.35
N SER A 163 14.47 -7.81 -1.53
CA SER A 163 14.87 -7.89 -0.13
C SER A 163 13.94 -7.09 0.78
N GLY A 164 14.28 -6.96 2.06
CA GLY A 164 13.43 -6.26 3.04
C GLY A 164 12.20 -7.07 3.44
N VAL A 165 11.15 -6.42 3.93
CA VAL A 165 9.92 -7.09 4.37
C VAL A 165 8.92 -7.21 3.23
N ILE A 166 8.05 -8.22 3.30
CA ILE A 166 6.87 -8.28 2.44
C ILE A 166 5.92 -7.15 2.87
N PRO A 167 5.51 -6.24 1.97
CA PRO A 167 4.61 -5.14 2.31
C PRO A 167 3.27 -5.60 2.86
N ALA A 168 2.74 -4.90 3.87
CA ALA A 168 1.43 -5.21 4.42
C ALA A 168 0.29 -4.84 3.45
N GLY A 169 0.53 -3.86 2.58
CA GLY A 169 -0.37 -3.40 1.52
C GLY A 169 -0.78 -4.49 0.53
N ILE A 170 0.00 -5.56 0.36
CA ILE A 170 -0.41 -6.74 -0.45
C ILE A 170 -1.69 -7.37 0.15
N GLY A 171 -1.86 -7.30 1.47
CA GLY A 171 -3.09 -7.78 2.12
C GLY A 171 -4.35 -6.97 1.82
N ASN A 172 -4.22 -5.78 1.20
CA ASN A 172 -5.37 -4.99 0.74
C ASN A 172 -5.90 -5.46 -0.62
N MET A 173 -5.18 -6.32 -1.34
CA MET A 173 -5.60 -6.89 -2.62
C MET A 173 -6.64 -7.99 -2.38
N THR A 174 -7.89 -7.60 -2.17
CA THR A 174 -8.96 -8.51 -1.75
C THR A 174 -9.34 -9.56 -2.81
N TYR A 175 -9.00 -9.32 -4.07
CA TYR A 175 -9.20 -10.24 -5.20
C TYR A 175 -7.99 -11.13 -5.50
N LEU A 176 -6.90 -11.00 -4.73
CA LEU A 176 -5.65 -11.72 -5.01
C LEU A 176 -5.86 -13.23 -4.86
N SER A 177 -5.63 -13.95 -5.96
CA SER A 177 -5.78 -15.40 -6.06
C SER A 177 -4.44 -16.13 -6.10
N THR A 178 -3.41 -15.50 -6.66
CA THR A 178 -2.07 -16.07 -6.77
C THR A 178 -1.04 -15.07 -6.29
N LEU A 179 -0.23 -15.49 -5.32
CA LEU A 179 0.91 -14.73 -4.81
C LEU A 179 2.16 -15.63 -4.81
N ALA A 180 3.10 -15.36 -5.71
CA ALA A 180 4.36 -16.07 -5.82
C ALA A 180 5.53 -15.12 -5.50
N LEU A 181 6.24 -15.41 -4.42
CA LEU A 181 7.37 -14.63 -3.90
C LEU A 181 8.60 -15.50 -3.66
N GLN A 182 8.55 -16.79 -4.03
CA GLN A 182 9.64 -17.73 -3.78
C GLN A 182 10.94 -17.34 -4.49
N HIS A 183 12.07 -17.82 -3.99
CA HIS A 183 13.40 -17.52 -4.52
C HIS A 183 13.68 -16.01 -4.58
N ASN A 184 13.63 -15.38 -3.41
CA ASN A 184 13.99 -13.98 -3.19
C ASN A 184 14.79 -13.88 -1.88
N GLN A 185 15.01 -12.66 -1.40
CA GLN A 185 15.74 -12.34 -0.17
C GLN A 185 14.84 -11.66 0.87
N PHE A 186 13.51 -11.91 0.83
CA PHE A 186 12.58 -11.33 1.79
C PHE A 186 12.89 -11.79 3.22
N ALA A 187 12.80 -10.88 4.17
CA ALA A 187 13.07 -11.08 5.58
C ALA A 187 11.91 -10.55 6.44
N GLY A 188 12.02 -10.74 7.76
CA GLY A 188 10.92 -10.39 8.68
C GLY A 188 9.83 -11.45 8.69
N GLY A 189 8.63 -11.09 9.13
CA GLY A 189 7.50 -12.01 9.21
C GLY A 189 6.56 -11.93 8.00
N ILE A 190 5.78 -12.98 7.77
CA ILE A 190 4.68 -12.93 6.81
C ILE A 190 3.61 -11.98 7.37
N PRO A 191 3.20 -10.92 6.64
CA PRO A 191 2.23 -9.94 7.14
C PRO A 191 0.90 -10.59 7.53
N ALA A 192 0.36 -10.20 8.68
CA ALA A 192 -0.93 -10.69 9.17
C ALA A 192 -2.09 -10.39 8.20
N GLN A 193 -1.95 -9.30 7.44
CA GLN A 193 -2.90 -8.83 6.45
C GLN A 193 -3.08 -9.82 5.28
N LEU A 194 -2.09 -10.65 4.97
CA LEU A 194 -2.25 -11.75 3.99
C LEU A 194 -3.21 -12.83 4.50
N GLY A 195 -3.52 -12.85 5.80
CA GLY A 195 -4.61 -13.67 6.33
C GLY A 195 -6.00 -13.18 5.93
N ASN A 196 -6.14 -11.92 5.54
CA ASN A 196 -7.42 -11.32 5.14
C ASN A 196 -7.73 -11.51 3.63
N THR A 197 -6.77 -11.94 2.81
CA THR A 197 -6.99 -12.16 1.38
C THR A 197 -7.77 -13.46 1.16
N SER A 198 -9.10 -13.37 1.29
CA SER A 198 -10.03 -14.50 1.27
C SER A 198 -10.02 -15.33 -0.02
N GLN A 199 -9.51 -14.77 -1.12
CA GLN A 199 -9.52 -15.38 -2.45
C GLN A 199 -8.22 -16.11 -2.82
N LEU A 200 -7.22 -16.13 -1.94
CA LEU A 200 -5.92 -16.72 -2.28
C LEU A 200 -6.09 -18.22 -2.56
N ILE A 201 -5.61 -18.74 -3.67
CA ILE A 201 -5.70 -20.17 -4.05
C ILE A 201 -4.30 -20.74 -4.23
N SER A 202 -3.35 -19.90 -4.66
CA SER A 202 -1.94 -20.21 -4.77
C SER A 202 -1.11 -19.21 -3.98
N PHE A 203 -0.21 -19.70 -3.14
CA PHE A 203 0.66 -18.89 -2.29
C PHE A 203 1.99 -19.58 -2.13
N ASN A 204 3.10 -18.92 -2.48
CA ASN A 204 4.42 -19.49 -2.29
C ASN A 204 5.43 -18.43 -1.85
N VAL A 205 6.11 -18.68 -0.74
CA VAL A 205 7.15 -17.83 -0.14
C VAL A 205 8.41 -18.62 0.19
N ALA A 206 8.57 -19.82 -0.39
CA ALA A 206 9.73 -20.68 -0.18
C ALA A 206 11.03 -19.96 -0.58
N ASP A 207 12.16 -20.45 -0.09
CA ASP A 207 13.48 -19.97 -0.53
C ASP A 207 13.64 -18.45 -0.34
N ASN A 208 13.49 -18.02 0.91
CA ASN A 208 13.62 -16.64 1.36
C ASN A 208 14.29 -16.62 2.75
N SER A 209 14.40 -15.44 3.37
CA SER A 209 14.93 -15.24 4.73
C SER A 209 13.84 -14.92 5.76
N LEU A 210 12.60 -15.40 5.55
CA LEU A 210 11.46 -15.11 6.42
C LEU A 210 11.58 -15.77 7.79
N SER A 211 10.89 -15.18 8.77
CA SER A 211 11.00 -15.49 10.19
C SER A 211 9.69 -15.39 10.95
N GLY A 212 9.60 -16.08 12.09
CA GLY A 212 8.41 -16.05 12.93
C GLY A 212 7.39 -17.15 12.60
N PRO A 213 6.22 -17.13 13.26
CA PRO A 213 5.21 -18.16 13.08
C PRO A 213 4.50 -18.02 11.72
N VAL A 214 4.23 -19.14 11.06
CA VAL A 214 3.27 -19.19 9.96
C VAL A 214 1.87 -18.97 10.53
N LEU A 215 1.12 -18.02 9.95
CA LEU A 215 -0.23 -17.65 10.40
C LEU A 215 -1.22 -18.77 10.11
N ASP A 216 -2.15 -19.02 11.04
CA ASP A 216 -3.17 -20.08 10.92
C ASP A 216 -3.95 -20.01 9.59
N SER A 217 -4.26 -18.81 9.10
CA SER A 217 -4.93 -18.56 7.83
C SER A 217 -4.18 -19.08 6.59
N LEU A 218 -2.86 -19.24 6.68
CA LEU A 218 -2.00 -19.70 5.60
C LEU A 218 -1.61 -21.18 5.74
N GLN A 219 -2.00 -21.85 6.83
CA GLN A 219 -1.63 -23.26 7.08
C GLN A 219 -2.30 -24.27 6.15
N ARG A 220 -3.33 -23.84 5.40
CA ARG A 220 -3.94 -24.66 4.35
C ARG A 220 -3.02 -24.90 3.15
N PHE A 221 -1.99 -24.07 2.97
CA PHE A 221 -0.99 -24.26 1.91
C PHE A 221 0.03 -25.32 2.35
N PRO A 222 0.57 -26.11 1.41
CA PRO A 222 1.51 -27.18 1.75
C PRO A 222 2.81 -26.64 2.34
N ALA A 223 3.48 -27.45 3.17
CA ALA A 223 4.73 -27.08 3.83
C ALA A 223 5.83 -26.62 2.85
N THR A 224 5.86 -27.18 1.65
CA THR A 224 6.77 -26.81 0.55
C THR A 224 6.71 -25.33 0.17
N ASN A 225 5.58 -24.66 0.42
CA ASN A 225 5.41 -23.25 0.08
C ASN A 225 6.07 -22.33 1.11
N PHE A 226 6.61 -22.88 2.20
CA PHE A 226 7.27 -22.18 3.29
C PHE A 226 8.70 -22.70 3.56
N THR A 227 9.15 -23.74 2.85
CA THR A 227 10.47 -24.33 3.04
C THR A 227 11.58 -23.37 2.67
N ALA A 228 12.82 -23.73 3.04
CA ALA A 228 14.00 -22.90 2.79
C ALA A 228 13.91 -21.46 3.37
N ASN A 229 13.11 -21.28 4.43
CA ASN A 229 13.08 -20.09 5.26
C ASN A 229 13.58 -20.42 6.67
N PRO A 230 14.85 -20.14 7.00
CA PRO A 230 15.47 -20.61 8.25
C PRO A 230 14.89 -19.95 9.50
N GLY A 231 14.14 -18.86 9.38
CA GLY A 231 13.47 -18.20 10.51
C GLY A 231 12.03 -18.67 10.76
N LEU A 232 11.34 -19.23 9.75
CA LEU A 232 9.92 -19.59 9.87
C LEU A 232 9.73 -20.79 10.80
N CYS A 233 8.58 -20.87 11.46
CA CYS A 233 8.22 -21.94 12.38
C CYS A 233 6.70 -22.08 12.51
N GLY A 234 6.25 -23.15 13.16
CA GLY A 234 4.83 -23.48 13.32
C GLY A 234 4.29 -24.26 12.12
N PRO A 235 3.12 -24.92 12.26
CA PRO A 235 2.47 -25.61 11.16
C PRO A 235 2.31 -24.66 9.95
N PRO A 236 2.39 -25.14 8.70
CA PRO A 236 2.54 -26.53 8.29
C PRO A 236 3.98 -27.06 8.37
N LEU A 237 4.93 -26.27 8.87
CA LEU A 237 6.31 -26.72 9.07
C LEU A 237 6.42 -27.53 10.39
N ASP A 238 7.18 -28.62 10.37
CA ASP A 238 7.47 -29.44 11.57
C ASP A 238 8.40 -28.74 12.59
N LYS A 239 8.76 -27.48 12.33
CA LYS A 239 9.65 -26.69 13.16
C LYS A 239 8.90 -25.95 14.25
N ARG A 240 9.16 -26.27 15.52
CA ARG A 240 8.53 -25.57 16.65
C ARG A 240 9.01 -24.13 16.81
N CYS A 241 8.07 -23.21 17.03
CA CYS A 241 8.38 -21.83 17.37
C CYS A 241 8.99 -21.73 18.77
N LYS A 242 10.08 -20.95 18.89
CA LYS A 242 10.66 -20.60 20.20
C LYS A 242 9.63 -19.77 20.97
N LYS A 243 9.21 -20.24 22.15
CA LYS A 243 8.33 -19.47 23.04
C LYS A 243 9.08 -18.21 23.47
N ARG A 244 8.62 -17.02 23.06
CA ARG A 244 9.09 -15.76 23.63
C ARG A 244 8.67 -15.74 25.11
N PHE A 245 9.63 -15.92 26.01
CA PHE A 245 9.45 -15.54 27.42
C PHE A 245 9.27 -14.03 27.47
N ARG A 246 8.02 -13.55 27.39
CA ARG A 246 7.69 -12.20 27.86
C ARG A 246 7.84 -12.25 29.37
N VAL A 247 9.01 -11.85 29.87
CA VAL A 247 9.13 -11.44 31.28
C VAL A 247 8.19 -10.25 31.43
N ARG A 248 6.96 -10.49 31.88
CA ARG A 248 6.10 -9.45 32.43
C ARG A 248 6.83 -8.99 33.69
N ILE A 249 7.69 -7.98 33.56
CA ILE A 249 8.06 -7.17 34.70
C ILE A 249 6.76 -6.45 35.09
N HIS A 250 5.96 -7.10 35.95
CA HIS A 250 4.98 -6.41 36.77
C HIS A 250 5.80 -5.49 37.67
N VAL A 251 6.15 -4.31 37.18
CA VAL A 251 6.54 -3.23 38.07
C VAL A 251 5.32 -3.03 38.95
N ARG A 252 5.41 -3.44 40.23
CA ARG A 252 4.46 -3.10 41.28
C ARG A 252 4.53 -1.58 41.51
N LEU A 253 4.08 -0.80 40.53
CA LEU A 253 4.00 0.67 40.55
C LEU A 253 2.91 1.17 41.53
N VAL A 254 2.13 0.26 42.10
CA VAL A 254 1.15 0.59 43.15
C VAL A 254 1.81 0.74 44.52
N ARG A 255 2.91 0.02 44.80
CA ARG A 255 3.57 0.09 46.13
C ARG A 255 4.54 1.27 46.25
N THR A 256 5.04 1.79 45.13
CA THR A 256 5.95 2.95 45.13
C THR A 256 5.21 4.27 45.31
N ARG A 257 3.99 4.43 44.80
CA ARG A 257 3.18 5.65 45.04
C ARG A 257 2.84 5.84 46.52
N GLU A 258 2.40 4.80 47.22
CA GLU A 258 2.11 4.92 48.65
C GLU A 258 3.37 5.13 49.50
N MET A 259 4.48 4.48 49.14
CA MET A 259 5.75 4.68 49.83
C MET A 259 6.27 6.12 49.61
N PHE A 260 6.14 6.67 48.40
CA PHE A 260 6.53 8.03 48.06
C PHE A 260 5.67 9.09 48.77
N VAL A 261 4.36 8.86 48.89
CA VAL A 261 3.47 9.76 49.65
C VAL A 261 3.77 9.71 51.16
N ARG A 262 4.12 8.53 51.70
CA ARG A 262 4.56 8.41 53.10
C ARG A 262 5.90 9.11 53.34
N ILE A 263 6.85 8.99 52.41
CA ILE A 263 8.16 9.66 52.47
C ILE A 263 8.02 11.18 52.33
N GLN A 264 7.17 11.69 51.43
CA GLN A 264 6.88 13.12 51.30
C GLN A 264 6.25 13.70 52.58
N LYS A 265 5.30 12.98 53.21
CA LYS A 265 4.73 13.40 54.49
C LYS A 265 5.73 13.37 55.65
N LEU A 266 6.72 12.46 55.59
CA LEU A 266 7.81 12.41 56.58
C LEU A 266 8.79 13.58 56.38
N LEU A 267 9.16 13.89 55.14
CA LEU A 267 10.04 15.01 54.78
C LEU A 267 9.43 16.37 55.06
N HIS A 268 8.11 16.54 54.90
CA HIS A 268 7.46 17.82 55.20
C HIS A 268 7.45 18.12 56.71
N ARG A 269 7.43 17.09 57.58
CA ARG A 269 7.57 17.26 59.03
C ARG A 269 9.00 17.56 59.50
N ILE A 270 10.00 17.34 58.65
CA ILE A 270 11.42 17.63 58.97
C ILE A 270 11.78 19.08 58.56
N ASN A 271 10.91 19.77 57.81
CA ASN A 271 11.24 21.10 57.27
C ASN A 271 10.92 22.28 58.20
N ASP A 272 10.62 22.02 59.48
CA ASP A 272 10.76 23.04 60.51
C ASP A 272 12.23 23.13 60.93
N ALA A 273 12.93 24.02 60.24
CA ALA A 273 14.27 24.55 60.55
C ALA A 273 15.45 23.55 60.57
N SER A 274 15.95 23.14 59.40
CA SER A 274 17.35 22.70 59.29
C SER A 274 17.92 22.77 57.87
N ILE A 275 19.16 23.27 57.76
CA ILE A 275 20.03 23.30 56.55
C ILE A 275 20.14 21.92 55.87
N ILE A 276 19.88 20.84 56.61
CA ILE A 276 19.91 19.44 56.14
C ILE A 276 18.79 19.13 55.12
N GLY A 277 17.63 19.80 55.21
CA GLY A 277 16.52 19.59 54.28
C GLY A 277 16.83 20.01 52.83
N ALA A 278 17.60 21.09 52.66
CA ALA A 278 17.99 21.60 51.35
C ALA A 278 19.01 20.68 50.64
N LEU A 279 19.97 20.12 51.38
CA LEU A 279 20.96 19.17 50.86
C LEU A 279 20.31 17.84 50.42
N ALA A 280 19.36 17.33 51.21
CA ALA A 280 18.62 16.12 50.87
C ALA A 280 17.74 16.28 49.61
N GLY A 281 17.08 17.44 49.46
CA GLY A 281 16.31 17.78 48.27
C GLY A 281 17.17 17.86 47.00
N PHE A 282 18.37 18.44 47.11
CA PHE A 282 19.30 18.58 46.00
C PHE A 282 19.85 17.23 45.52
N ILE A 283 20.27 16.36 46.44
CA ILE A 283 20.78 15.00 46.11
C ILE A 283 19.68 14.16 45.47
N PHE A 284 18.45 14.25 45.96
CA PHE A 284 17.32 13.51 45.40
C PHE A 284 16.94 13.99 44.00
N GLY A 285 16.93 15.32 43.78
CA GLY A 285 16.73 15.90 42.44
C GLY A 285 17.80 15.46 41.44
N PHE A 286 19.07 15.42 41.87
CA PHE A 286 20.19 15.01 41.04
C PHE A 286 20.14 13.51 40.66
N MET A 287 19.76 12.64 41.61
CA MET A 287 19.56 11.20 41.36
C MET A 287 18.43 10.93 40.37
N VAL A 288 17.32 11.66 40.45
CA VAL A 288 16.19 11.50 39.52
C VAL A 288 16.56 11.98 38.11
N ALA A 289 17.31 13.07 37.98
CA ALA A 289 17.79 13.59 36.70
C ALA A 289 18.74 12.62 35.98
N PHE A 290 19.60 11.91 36.72
CA PHE A 290 20.56 10.96 36.15
C PHE A 290 19.91 9.64 35.70
N TYR A 291 18.89 9.15 36.42
CA TYR A 291 18.24 7.88 36.12
C TYR A 291 17.07 7.99 35.12
N PHE A 292 16.52 9.18 34.90
CA PHE A 292 15.41 9.41 33.95
C PHE A 292 15.67 10.58 32.98
N PRO A 293 16.70 10.51 32.12
CA PRO A 293 17.07 11.62 31.23
C PRO A 293 15.99 11.96 30.19
N HIS A 294 15.13 10.99 29.81
CA HIS A 294 14.09 11.19 28.79
C HIS A 294 12.83 11.94 29.26
N LYS A 295 12.74 12.36 30.53
CA LYS A 295 11.58 13.10 31.04
C LYS A 295 11.75 14.61 31.17
N PHE A 296 12.93 15.16 30.84
CA PHE A 296 13.20 16.61 30.96
C PHE A 296 13.49 17.34 29.64
N LEU A 297 13.49 16.65 28.49
CA LEU A 297 13.40 17.30 27.18
C LEU A 297 11.94 17.55 26.84
N PHE A 298 11.34 18.59 27.43
CA PHE A 298 10.26 19.41 26.88
C PHE A 298 9.78 20.36 27.98
N CYS A 299 10.46 21.50 28.10
CA CYS A 299 9.86 22.71 28.61
C CYS A 299 10.49 23.87 27.82
N GLY A 300 9.66 24.52 26.99
CA GLY A 300 10.08 25.44 25.95
C GLY A 300 10.57 26.79 26.46
N ARG A 301 11.29 27.48 25.57
CA ARG A 301 11.45 28.94 25.59
C ARG A 301 10.07 29.61 25.67
N LEU A 302 9.86 30.37 26.74
CA LEU A 302 9.29 31.72 26.65
C LEU A 302 10.41 32.66 26.19
#